data_AF-A0A382ZCX4-F1
#
_entry.id   AF-A0A382ZCX4-F1
#
_cell.length_a   1.000
_cell.length_b   1.000
_cell.length_c   1.000
_cell.angle_alpha   90.00
_cell.angle_beta   90.00
_cell.angle_gamma   90.00
#
_symmetry.space_group_name_H-M   'P 1'
#
loop_
_entity.id
_entity.type
_entity.pdbx_description
1 polymer ?
#
loop_
_entity_poly.entity_id
_entity_poly.type
_entity_poly.pdbx_seq_one_letter_code
_entity_poly.pdbx_strand_id
1 'polypeptide(L)'
;LEVRVKPPRGWRIATGLERKSKNVFRAPDYDTLVDSPMEIGIFHGLTFKSGGKNHYIVIDGEGNYDEKKVTHDVKKIVDYTSKMMGDMPYRDYLFILHALPDLRGGLEHRNSSSLQYPSFRFRKKQEYESFLNLVTHEYFHTWNGKRIHPESLGPFDYEKEVYTSLLWVMEGITCHYESLIPTRAKLFAPEDYLRILNGRIVRFLSKPGRHYQSLEESSFDTWIKLYQPSDNSVNSQISYYEKGALVSLMLDLEIRHK
;
A
#
# COMPACT_ATOMS: atom_id res chain seq x y z
N LEU A 1 17.21 8.16 -18.28
CA LEU A 1 16.88 9.56 -17.90
C LEU A 1 17.71 9.99 -16.69
N GLU A 2 18.22 11.22 -16.68
CA GLU A 2 18.94 11.80 -15.54
C GLU A 2 18.08 12.88 -14.88
N VAL A 3 17.95 12.84 -13.56
CA VAL A 3 17.16 13.79 -12.76
C VAL A 3 18.12 14.59 -11.89
N ARG A 4 18.12 15.91 -12.06
CA ARG A 4 18.92 16.84 -11.24
C ARG A 4 18.01 17.68 -10.37
N VAL A 5 18.18 17.58 -9.06
CA VAL A 5 17.39 18.34 -8.10
C VAL A 5 18.23 19.47 -7.52
N LYS A 6 17.66 20.67 -7.42
CA LYS A 6 18.25 21.82 -6.72
C LYS A 6 17.45 22.09 -5.44
N PRO A 7 17.69 21.35 -4.34
CA PRO A 7 16.94 21.54 -3.12
C PRO A 7 17.33 22.86 -2.44
N PRO A 8 16.41 23.50 -1.69
CA PRO A 8 16.76 24.58 -0.78
C PRO A 8 17.88 24.19 0.18
N ARG A 9 18.61 25.19 0.70
CA ARG A 9 19.72 24.94 1.63
C ARG A 9 19.21 24.23 2.88
N GLY A 10 19.88 23.14 3.26
CA GLY A 10 19.53 22.32 4.44
C GLY A 10 18.51 21.21 4.17
N TRP A 11 17.84 21.21 3.01
CA TRP A 11 16.90 20.16 2.65
C TRP A 11 17.61 18.90 2.17
N ARG A 12 16.99 17.75 2.41
CA ARG A 12 17.46 16.42 2.02
C ARG A 12 16.53 15.83 0.95
N ILE A 13 17.00 14.80 0.26
CA ILE A 13 16.25 14.12 -0.82
C ILE A 13 16.23 12.63 -0.55
N ALA A 14 15.03 12.06 -0.46
CA ALA A 14 14.78 10.62 -0.40
C ALA A 14 13.97 10.16 -1.61
N THR A 15 14.42 9.11 -2.29
CA THR A 15 13.76 8.52 -3.46
C THR A 15 14.23 7.09 -3.65
N GLY A 16 13.44 6.29 -4.36
CA GLY A 16 13.83 4.96 -4.83
C GLY A 16 14.85 4.97 -5.99
N LEU A 17 15.09 6.11 -6.65
CA LEU A 17 16.01 6.19 -7.80
C LEU A 17 17.48 5.93 -7.43
N GLU A 18 18.25 5.40 -8.38
CA GLU A 18 19.70 5.24 -8.25
C GLU A 18 20.37 6.62 -8.15
N ARG A 19 21.03 6.89 -7.02
CA ARG A 19 21.85 8.09 -6.85
C ARG A 19 23.18 7.94 -7.60
N LYS A 20 23.46 8.82 -8.55
CA LYS A 20 24.74 8.87 -9.29
C LYS A 20 25.77 9.77 -8.64
N SER A 21 25.32 10.93 -8.14
CA SER A 21 26.15 11.88 -7.40
C SER A 21 25.27 12.75 -6.49
N LYS A 22 25.84 13.80 -5.89
CA LYS A 22 25.08 14.73 -5.04
C LYS A 22 23.94 15.35 -5.85
N ASN A 23 22.70 15.08 -5.43
CA ASN A 23 21.46 15.56 -6.05
C ASN A 23 21.24 15.16 -7.52
N VAL A 24 21.96 14.14 -8.03
CA VAL A 24 21.77 13.59 -9.37
C VAL A 24 21.37 12.13 -9.27
N PHE A 25 20.27 11.78 -9.93
CA PHE A 25 19.65 10.47 -9.92
C PHE A 25 19.44 9.94 -11.33
N ARG A 26 19.36 8.62 -11.46
CA ARG A 26 19.12 7.95 -12.74
C ARG A 26 17.85 7.11 -12.68
N ALA A 27 17.00 7.28 -13.68
CA ALA A 27 15.93 6.35 -14.04
C ALA A 27 16.31 5.67 -15.38
N PRO A 28 16.19 4.34 -15.52
CA PRO A 28 16.48 3.65 -16.77
C PRO A 28 15.56 4.08 -17.91
N ASP A 29 14.28 4.32 -17.62
CA ASP A 29 13.21 4.67 -18.55
C ASP A 29 12.22 5.67 -17.90
N TYR A 30 11.20 6.08 -18.65
CA TYR A 30 10.17 7.02 -18.17
C TYR A 30 9.26 6.38 -17.11
N ASP A 31 8.85 5.12 -17.30
CA ASP A 31 8.01 4.40 -16.35
C ASP A 31 8.65 4.33 -14.96
N THR A 32 9.95 4.06 -14.89
CA THR A 32 10.68 4.07 -13.62
C THR A 32 10.79 5.47 -13.03
N LEU A 33 10.88 6.52 -13.86
CA LEU A 33 10.91 7.90 -13.38
C LEU A 33 9.59 8.27 -12.70
N VAL A 34 8.45 8.02 -13.34
CA VAL A 34 7.14 8.38 -12.80
C VAL A 34 6.68 7.46 -11.67
N ASP A 35 7.23 6.24 -11.59
CA ASP A 35 7.04 5.32 -10.46
C ASP A 35 8.00 5.59 -9.27
N SER A 36 8.84 6.62 -9.33
CA SER A 36 9.82 6.88 -8.25
C SER A 36 9.59 8.25 -7.61
N PRO A 37 8.71 8.36 -6.59
CA PRO A 37 8.50 9.62 -5.89
C PRO A 37 9.80 10.14 -5.25
N MET A 38 9.86 11.45 -5.06
CA MET A 38 10.96 12.15 -4.42
C MET A 38 10.44 12.99 -3.25
N GLU A 39 10.80 12.61 -2.03
CA GLU A 39 10.59 13.42 -0.84
C GLU A 39 11.77 14.40 -0.71
N ILE A 40 11.48 15.70 -0.76
CA ILE A 40 12.49 16.76 -0.75
C ILE A 40 12.11 17.73 0.37
N GLY A 41 12.83 17.68 1.48
CA GLY A 41 12.41 18.40 2.67
C GLY A 41 13.34 18.23 3.87
N ILE A 42 12.83 18.67 5.03
CA ILE A 42 13.42 18.40 6.34
C ILE A 42 12.52 17.37 7.01
N PHE A 43 12.88 16.10 6.86
CA PHE A 43 12.15 14.97 7.41
C PHE A 43 12.94 14.25 8.50
N HIS A 44 12.31 13.37 9.27
CA HIS A 44 12.99 12.38 10.11
C HIS A 44 13.33 11.14 9.28
N GLY A 45 14.47 10.51 9.57
CA GLY A 45 14.95 9.35 8.81
C GLY A 45 15.26 8.18 9.72
N LEU A 46 14.56 7.07 9.52
CA LEU A 46 14.77 5.80 10.21
C LEU A 46 15.32 4.77 9.23
N THR A 47 16.09 3.81 9.73
CA THR A 47 16.67 2.75 8.88
C THR A 47 16.66 1.41 9.59
N PHE A 48 16.48 0.36 8.80
CA PHE A 48 16.64 -1.01 9.23
C PHE A 48 17.11 -1.89 8.07
N LYS A 49 17.55 -3.12 8.37
CA LYS A 49 17.91 -4.13 7.38
C LYS A 49 16.96 -5.31 7.43
N SER A 50 16.58 -5.83 6.27
CA SER A 50 15.83 -7.08 6.12
C SER A 50 16.33 -7.81 4.88
N GLY A 51 16.51 -9.13 4.95
CA GLY A 51 17.02 -9.93 3.82
C GLY A 51 18.34 -9.43 3.23
N GLY A 52 19.20 -8.79 4.05
CA GLY A 52 20.45 -8.17 3.60
C GLY A 52 20.31 -6.82 2.89
N LYS A 53 19.08 -6.32 2.71
CA LYS A 53 18.77 -5.08 1.99
C LYS A 53 18.45 -3.93 2.94
N ASN A 54 18.78 -2.70 2.54
CA ASN A 54 18.47 -1.53 3.34
C ASN A 54 17.02 -1.12 3.13
N HIS A 55 16.38 -0.73 4.22
CA HIS A 55 15.07 -0.15 4.23
C HIS A 55 15.13 1.18 4.97
N TYR A 56 14.37 2.14 4.46
CA TYR A 56 14.33 3.51 4.97
C TYR A 56 12.88 3.89 5.25
N ILE A 57 12.65 4.56 6.37
CA ILE A 57 11.38 5.23 6.65
C ILE A 57 11.70 6.71 6.77
N VAL A 58 11.13 7.50 5.88
CA VAL A 58 11.21 8.94 5.91
C VAL A 58 9.88 9.46 6.43
N ILE A 59 9.92 10.29 7.47
CA ILE A 59 8.71 10.85 8.09
C ILE A 59 8.77 12.37 7.95
N ASP A 60 7.86 12.92 7.17
CA ASP A 60 7.62 14.35 7.08
C ASP A 60 6.37 14.71 7.89
N GLY A 61 6.48 15.74 8.73
CA GLY A 61 5.48 16.12 9.72
C GLY A 61 5.77 15.60 11.14
N GLU A 62 5.37 16.41 12.13
CA GLU A 62 5.42 16.03 13.54
C GLU A 62 4.29 15.07 13.88
N GLY A 63 4.45 14.29 14.94
CA GLY A 63 3.41 13.37 15.39
C GLY A 63 3.74 12.68 16.70
N ASN A 64 2.81 11.84 17.17
CA ASN A 64 3.01 11.05 18.38
C ASN A 64 3.56 9.64 18.12
N TYR A 65 4.17 9.40 16.96
CA TYR A 65 4.80 8.12 16.64
C TYR A 65 5.98 7.81 17.58
N ASP A 66 6.22 6.52 17.80
CA ASP A 66 7.42 6.02 18.47
C ASP A 66 8.34 5.42 17.41
N GLU A 67 9.48 6.07 17.17
CA GLU A 67 10.40 5.70 16.09
C GLU A 67 10.91 4.26 16.21
N LYS A 68 11.20 3.80 17.44
CA LYS A 68 11.71 2.44 17.68
C LYS A 68 10.61 1.42 17.41
N LYS A 69 9.39 1.69 17.88
CA LYS A 69 8.24 0.82 17.66
C LYS A 69 7.86 0.74 16.18
N VAL A 70 7.75 1.89 15.50
CA VAL A 70 7.46 1.96 14.05
C VAL A 70 8.53 1.19 13.27
N THR A 71 9.82 1.44 13.52
CA THR A 71 10.89 0.73 12.82
C THR A 71 10.83 -0.78 13.04
N HIS A 72 10.60 -1.22 14.28
CA HIS A 72 10.50 -2.64 14.62
C HIS A 72 9.30 -3.32 13.92
N ASP A 73 8.12 -2.71 14.00
CA ASP A 73 6.89 -3.32 13.50
C ASP A 73 6.82 -3.32 11.96
N VAL A 74 7.28 -2.23 11.32
CA VAL A 74 7.44 -2.18 9.85
C VAL A 74 8.46 -3.24 9.39
N LYS A 75 9.58 -3.41 10.10
CA LYS A 75 10.54 -4.47 9.79
C LYS A 75 9.90 -5.86 9.88
N LYS A 76 9.06 -6.12 10.88
CA LYS A 76 8.36 -7.42 11.00
C LYS A 76 7.43 -7.69 9.82
N ILE A 77 6.72 -6.67 9.33
CA ILE A 77 5.90 -6.77 8.11
C ILE A 77 6.81 -7.12 6.93
N VAL A 78 7.88 -6.36 6.71
CA VAL A 78 8.83 -6.59 5.62
C VAL A 78 9.42 -8.00 5.67
N ASP A 79 9.93 -8.44 6.83
CA ASP A 79 10.51 -9.77 7.02
C ASP A 79 9.49 -10.87 6.69
N TYR A 80 8.27 -10.75 7.20
CA TYR A 80 7.23 -11.75 7.00
C TYR A 80 6.78 -11.82 5.54
N THR A 81 6.41 -10.68 4.95
CA THR A 81 5.92 -10.60 3.57
C THR A 81 6.97 -11.09 2.59
N SER A 82 8.23 -10.67 2.74
CA SER A 82 9.29 -11.09 1.81
C SER A 82 9.59 -12.59 1.94
N LYS A 83 9.53 -13.15 3.16
CA LYS A 83 9.63 -14.60 3.35
C LYS A 83 8.45 -15.34 2.69
N MET A 84 7.25 -14.79 2.78
CA MET A 84 6.04 -15.37 2.17
C MET A 84 6.12 -15.35 0.64
N MET A 85 6.62 -14.25 0.06
CA MET A 85 6.74 -14.10 -1.39
C MET A 85 7.97 -14.80 -1.98
N GLY A 86 8.98 -15.08 -1.15
CA GLY A 86 10.16 -15.87 -1.53
C GLY A 86 11.31 -15.04 -2.11
N ASP A 87 11.14 -13.73 -2.30
CA ASP A 87 12.17 -12.83 -2.80
C ASP A 87 12.00 -11.39 -2.24
N MET A 88 12.82 -10.47 -2.75
CA MET A 88 12.68 -9.02 -2.55
C MET A 88 13.07 -8.35 -3.87
N PRO A 89 12.15 -7.97 -4.76
CA PRO A 89 12.48 -7.62 -6.15
C PRO A 89 13.08 -6.20 -6.34
N TYR A 90 13.82 -5.69 -5.35
CA TYR A 90 14.41 -4.35 -5.31
C TYR A 90 15.80 -4.40 -4.65
N ARG A 91 16.61 -3.34 -4.77
CA ARG A 91 17.91 -3.23 -4.08
C ARG A 91 17.77 -2.71 -2.65
N ASP A 92 17.07 -1.60 -2.50
CA ASP A 92 16.70 -0.96 -1.25
C ASP A 92 15.22 -0.56 -1.35
N TYR A 93 14.54 -0.35 -0.21
CA TYR A 93 13.13 0.08 -0.16
C TYR A 93 12.94 1.34 0.67
N LEU A 94 12.10 2.27 0.20
CA LEU A 94 11.80 3.53 0.89
C LEU A 94 10.30 3.65 1.22
N PHE A 95 9.98 3.77 2.50
CA PHE A 95 8.67 4.22 2.96
C PHE A 95 8.71 5.74 3.17
N ILE A 96 7.89 6.49 2.44
CA ILE A 96 7.70 7.94 2.62
C ILE A 96 6.40 8.11 3.40
N LEU A 97 6.47 8.64 4.62
CA LEU A 97 5.32 8.86 5.50
C LEU A 97 5.11 10.36 5.69
N HIS A 98 4.02 10.88 5.16
CA HIS A 98 3.48 12.20 5.49
C HIS A 98 2.56 12.06 6.72
N ALA A 99 3.07 12.45 7.87
CA ALA A 99 2.35 12.53 9.13
C ALA A 99 1.61 13.88 9.21
N LEU A 100 0.45 13.99 8.56
CA LEU A 100 -0.31 15.24 8.42
C LEU A 100 -1.74 15.12 8.98
N PRO A 101 -2.37 16.21 9.47
CA PRO A 101 -3.77 16.19 9.90
C PRO A 101 -4.72 15.77 8.78
N ASP A 102 -5.73 14.96 9.12
CA ASP A 102 -6.88 14.62 8.27
C ASP A 102 -6.61 13.98 6.89
N LEU A 103 -5.38 13.53 6.64
CA LEU A 103 -5.02 12.79 5.43
C LEU A 103 -4.80 11.31 5.73
N ARG A 104 -5.36 10.46 4.87
CA ARG A 104 -5.12 9.01 4.89
C ARG A 104 -5.14 8.48 3.47
N GLY A 105 -4.10 7.75 3.10
CA GLY A 105 -3.98 7.14 1.79
C GLY A 105 -2.59 6.54 1.62
N GLY A 106 -2.44 5.73 0.59
CA GLY A 106 -1.16 5.18 0.19
C GLY A 106 -1.06 5.12 -1.32
N LEU A 107 0.17 5.04 -1.81
CA LEU A 107 0.45 4.73 -3.19
C LEU A 107 1.71 3.87 -3.27
N GLU A 108 1.59 2.76 -3.98
CA GLU A 108 2.61 1.76 -4.18
C GLU A 108 3.59 2.13 -5.29
N HIS A 109 4.85 1.70 -5.15
CA HIS A 109 5.87 1.81 -6.18
C HIS A 109 6.79 0.59 -6.19
N ARG A 110 7.58 0.40 -7.26
CA ARG A 110 8.44 -0.79 -7.43
C ARG A 110 9.44 -1.03 -6.29
N ASN A 111 9.89 0.05 -5.64
CA ASN A 111 10.84 0.02 -4.52
C ASN A 111 10.60 1.15 -3.50
N SER A 112 9.38 1.67 -3.43
CA SER A 112 8.97 2.63 -2.41
C SER A 112 7.46 2.61 -2.21
N SER A 113 6.99 3.31 -1.19
CA SER A 113 5.57 3.62 -1.04
C SER A 113 5.41 5.00 -0.42
N SER A 114 4.43 5.77 -0.90
CA SER A 114 4.02 7.03 -0.29
C SER A 114 2.84 6.76 0.63
N LEU A 115 2.91 7.21 1.87
CA LEU A 115 1.93 6.95 2.92
C LEU A 115 1.49 8.28 3.50
N GLN A 116 0.18 8.50 3.63
CA GLN A 116 -0.39 9.60 4.38
C GLN A 116 -1.12 9.03 5.58
N TYR A 117 -0.80 9.53 6.77
CA TYR A 117 -1.43 9.06 8.01
C TYR A 117 -1.57 10.18 9.04
N PRO A 118 -2.67 10.23 9.82
CA PRO A 118 -2.85 11.29 10.81
C PRO A 118 -1.76 11.33 11.88
N SER A 119 -1.12 12.49 12.02
CA SER A 119 0.03 12.79 12.89
C SER A 119 -0.07 12.23 14.32
N PHE A 120 -1.27 12.26 14.90
CA PHE A 120 -1.50 11.93 16.31
C PHE A 120 -2.25 10.61 16.54
N ARG A 121 -2.30 9.72 15.54
CA ARG A 121 -3.02 8.44 15.60
C ARG A 121 -2.11 7.20 15.71
N PHE A 122 -0.94 7.33 16.34
CA PHE A 122 0.01 6.21 16.49
C PHE A 122 -0.05 5.51 17.86
N ARG A 123 -0.81 6.04 18.83
CA ARG A 123 -0.79 5.56 20.22
C ARG A 123 -1.92 4.60 20.57
N LYS A 124 -3.15 4.86 20.09
CA LYS A 124 -4.27 3.94 20.35
C LYS A 124 -4.09 2.68 19.52
N LYS A 125 -4.37 1.52 20.12
CA LYS A 125 -4.14 0.21 19.50
C LYS A 125 -4.76 0.11 18.09
N GLN A 126 -6.07 0.36 17.97
CA GLN A 126 -6.79 0.22 16.70
C GLN A 126 -6.35 1.26 15.64
N GLU A 127 -5.95 2.45 16.08
CA GLU A 127 -5.38 3.45 15.18
C GLU A 127 -3.98 3.03 14.71
N TYR A 128 -3.14 2.48 15.57
CA TYR A 128 -1.84 1.97 15.18
C TYR A 128 -1.93 0.73 14.28
N GLU A 129 -2.89 -0.17 14.53
CA GLU A 129 -3.21 -1.28 13.62
C GLU A 129 -3.62 -0.80 12.24
N SER A 130 -4.40 0.29 12.15
CA SER A 130 -4.78 0.91 10.88
C SER A 130 -3.57 1.44 10.11
N PHE A 131 -2.58 2.01 10.80
CA PHE A 131 -1.30 2.39 10.21
C PHE A 131 -0.52 1.16 9.70
N LEU A 132 -0.43 0.09 10.49
CA LEU A 132 0.27 -1.12 10.08
C LEU A 132 -0.41 -1.85 8.91
N ASN A 133 -1.75 -1.81 8.83
CA ASN A 133 -2.50 -2.28 7.67
C ASN A 133 -2.14 -1.48 6.43
N LEU A 134 -2.09 -0.14 6.52
CA LEU A 134 -1.69 0.73 5.41
C LEU A 134 -0.27 0.40 4.93
N VAL A 135 0.70 0.31 5.84
CA VAL A 135 2.07 -0.10 5.50
C VAL A 135 2.10 -1.47 4.80
N THR A 136 1.34 -2.43 5.32
CA THR A 136 1.29 -3.79 4.75
C THR A 136 0.69 -3.78 3.36
N HIS A 137 -0.40 -3.03 3.17
CA HIS A 137 -1.10 -2.87 1.90
C HIS A 137 -0.14 -2.37 0.81
N GLU A 138 0.46 -1.20 1.03
CA GLU A 138 1.38 -0.61 0.06
C GLU A 138 2.65 -1.46 -0.16
N TYR A 139 3.16 -2.10 0.90
CA TYR A 139 4.34 -2.94 0.76
C TYR A 139 4.04 -4.23 -0.02
N PHE A 140 2.87 -4.84 0.19
CA PHE A 140 2.48 -6.06 -0.53
C PHE A 140 2.29 -5.79 -2.03
N HIS A 141 1.88 -4.57 -2.40
CA HIS A 141 1.81 -4.14 -3.79
C HIS A 141 3.16 -4.15 -4.53
N THR A 142 4.28 -4.18 -3.80
CA THR A 142 5.61 -4.46 -4.39
C THR A 142 5.57 -5.69 -5.28
N TRP A 143 4.77 -6.70 -4.92
CA TRP A 143 4.51 -7.87 -5.77
C TRP A 143 3.20 -7.72 -6.52
N ASN A 144 2.08 -7.59 -5.80
CA ASN A 144 0.75 -7.60 -6.38
C ASN A 144 0.36 -6.21 -6.89
N GLY A 145 0.62 -5.93 -8.16
CA GLY A 145 0.39 -4.64 -8.81
C GLY A 145 1.63 -4.08 -9.45
N LYS A 146 2.79 -4.08 -8.76
CA LYS A 146 4.04 -3.60 -9.37
C LYS A 146 4.82 -4.65 -10.16
N ARG A 147 4.63 -5.96 -9.88
CA ARG A 147 5.27 -7.07 -10.63
C ARG A 147 4.25 -8.01 -11.25
N ILE A 148 3.19 -8.30 -10.51
CA ILE A 148 2.08 -9.15 -10.94
C ILE A 148 0.90 -8.22 -11.14
N HIS A 149 0.57 -7.91 -12.39
CA HIS A 149 -0.57 -7.08 -12.75
C HIS A 149 -1.20 -7.61 -14.04
N PRO A 150 -2.47 -7.25 -14.30
CA PRO A 150 -3.10 -7.48 -15.60
C PRO A 150 -2.24 -6.91 -16.74
N GLU A 151 -2.27 -7.58 -17.89
CA GLU A 151 -1.59 -7.12 -19.11
C GLU A 151 -2.02 -5.70 -19.51
N SER A 152 -3.29 -5.35 -19.27
CA SER A 152 -3.79 -4.00 -19.52
C SER A 152 -3.06 -2.92 -18.72
N LEU A 153 -2.51 -3.25 -17.55
CA LEU A 153 -1.82 -2.33 -16.65
C LEU A 153 -0.29 -2.38 -16.82
N GLY A 154 0.21 -2.71 -18.01
CA GLY A 154 1.63 -2.61 -18.29
C GLY A 154 2.03 -3.18 -19.66
N PRO A 155 2.70 -2.40 -20.54
CA PRO A 155 3.11 -1.00 -20.35
C PRO A 155 1.93 -0.03 -20.22
N PHE A 156 2.06 1.00 -19.39
CA PHE A 156 0.97 1.94 -19.10
C PHE A 156 0.78 2.94 -20.24
N ASP A 157 -0.48 3.16 -20.62
CA ASP A 157 -0.88 4.33 -21.42
C ASP A 157 -1.31 5.45 -20.47
N TYR A 158 -0.44 6.45 -20.30
CA TYR A 158 -0.67 7.57 -19.39
C TYR A 158 -1.63 8.63 -19.95
N GLU A 159 -2.07 8.51 -21.21
CA GLU A 159 -2.88 9.54 -21.87
C GLU A 159 -4.39 9.26 -21.81
N LYS A 160 -4.82 8.09 -21.29
CA LYS A 160 -6.23 7.70 -21.23
C LYS A 160 -6.53 6.73 -20.09
N GLU A 161 -7.81 6.53 -19.81
CA GLU A 161 -8.27 5.50 -18.88
C GLU A 161 -7.90 4.10 -19.36
N VAL A 162 -7.40 3.28 -18.44
CA VAL A 162 -7.07 1.88 -18.67
C VAL A 162 -8.07 1.02 -17.90
N TYR A 163 -8.92 0.31 -18.64
CA TYR A 163 -9.97 -0.53 -18.06
C TYR A 163 -9.47 -1.96 -17.82
N THR A 164 -9.81 -2.53 -16.67
CA THR A 164 -9.53 -3.94 -16.35
C THR A 164 -10.58 -4.52 -15.40
N SER A 165 -10.96 -5.78 -15.61
CA SER A 165 -11.86 -6.51 -14.73
C SER A 165 -11.15 -7.14 -13.51
N LEU A 166 -9.84 -6.92 -13.38
CA LEU A 166 -8.97 -7.65 -12.44
C LEU A 166 -8.43 -6.79 -11.29
N LEU A 167 -8.93 -5.56 -11.09
CA LEU A 167 -8.55 -4.78 -9.91
C LEU A 167 -8.92 -5.49 -8.60
N TRP A 168 -9.99 -6.27 -8.54
CA TRP A 168 -10.28 -7.07 -7.34
C TRP A 168 -9.18 -8.10 -7.02
N VAL A 169 -8.41 -8.56 -8.01
CA VAL A 169 -7.24 -9.42 -7.78
C VAL A 169 -6.09 -8.59 -7.21
N MET A 170 -5.81 -7.44 -7.80
CA MET A 170 -4.74 -6.55 -7.31
C MET A 170 -5.03 -5.97 -5.92
N GLU A 171 -6.27 -5.59 -5.67
CA GLU A 171 -6.64 -4.77 -4.52
C GLU A 171 -7.40 -5.57 -3.46
N GLY A 172 -8.28 -6.47 -3.90
CA GLY A 172 -8.99 -7.38 -3.01
C GLY A 172 -8.04 -8.39 -2.34
N ILE A 173 -7.12 -9.02 -3.09
CA ILE A 173 -6.13 -9.93 -2.50
C ILE A 173 -5.20 -9.16 -1.56
N THR A 174 -4.76 -7.97 -1.95
CA THR A 174 -3.95 -7.12 -1.07
C THR A 174 -4.70 -6.79 0.21
N CYS A 175 -5.97 -6.42 0.14
CA CYS A 175 -6.82 -6.20 1.31
C CYS A 175 -7.06 -7.45 2.18
N HIS A 176 -6.99 -8.66 1.62
CA HIS A 176 -7.01 -9.88 2.42
C HIS A 176 -5.71 -10.03 3.22
N TYR A 177 -4.57 -9.84 2.55
CA TYR A 177 -3.25 -9.93 3.18
C TYR A 177 -2.92 -8.76 4.11
N GLU A 178 -3.51 -7.58 3.92
CA GLU A 178 -3.21 -6.36 4.68
C GLU A 178 -3.33 -6.56 6.20
N SER A 179 -4.33 -7.35 6.63
CA SER A 179 -4.59 -7.66 8.03
C SER A 179 -4.07 -9.05 8.44
N LEU A 180 -3.97 -9.99 7.49
CA LEU A 180 -3.47 -11.33 7.76
C LEU A 180 -1.95 -11.35 7.99
N ILE A 181 -1.18 -10.57 7.24
CA ILE A 181 0.28 -10.48 7.38
C ILE A 181 0.68 -9.96 8.77
N PRO A 182 0.17 -8.81 9.28
CA PRO A 182 0.50 -8.36 10.61
C PRO A 182 0.13 -9.36 11.70
N THR A 183 -0.99 -10.08 11.55
CA THR A 183 -1.35 -11.18 12.47
C THR A 183 -0.32 -12.30 12.44
N ARG A 184 0.08 -12.76 11.25
CA ARG A 184 1.09 -13.82 11.11
C ARG A 184 2.49 -13.37 11.52
N ALA A 185 2.78 -12.07 11.42
CA ALA A 185 3.98 -11.42 11.94
C ALA A 185 3.92 -11.17 13.48
N LYS A 186 2.85 -11.59 14.15
CA LYS A 186 2.61 -11.43 15.60
C LYS A 186 2.58 -9.96 16.03
N LEU A 187 2.07 -9.09 15.18
CA LEU A 187 1.79 -7.68 15.48
C LEU A 187 0.35 -7.49 15.95
N PHE A 188 -0.58 -8.26 15.39
CA PHE A 188 -1.98 -8.28 15.81
C PHE A 188 -2.28 -9.59 16.55
N ALA A 189 -3.16 -9.53 17.56
CA ALA A 189 -3.70 -10.75 18.14
C ALA A 189 -4.72 -11.38 17.17
N PRO A 190 -4.95 -12.71 17.22
CA PRO A 190 -5.99 -13.36 16.41
C PRO A 190 -7.37 -12.71 16.55
N GLU A 191 -7.71 -12.23 17.76
CA GLU A 191 -8.98 -11.57 18.04
C GLU A 191 -9.10 -10.22 17.32
N ASP A 192 -7.99 -9.49 17.14
CA ASP A 192 -7.97 -8.24 16.38
C ASP A 192 -8.21 -8.51 14.90
N TYR A 193 -7.61 -9.57 14.35
CA TYR A 193 -7.88 -10.02 12.98
C TYR A 193 -9.35 -10.38 12.78
N LEU A 194 -9.92 -11.19 13.68
CA LEU A 194 -11.32 -11.59 13.60
C LEU A 194 -12.26 -10.40 13.74
N ARG A 195 -11.93 -9.41 14.58
CA ARG A 195 -12.68 -8.15 14.67
C ARG A 195 -12.64 -7.36 13.36
N ILE A 196 -11.47 -7.22 12.73
CA ILE A 196 -11.32 -6.54 11.44
C ILE A 196 -12.13 -7.27 10.35
N LEU A 197 -12.02 -8.60 10.30
CA LEU A 197 -12.76 -9.44 9.37
C LEU A 197 -14.27 -9.32 9.56
N ASN A 198 -14.76 -9.41 10.80
CA ASN A 198 -16.16 -9.24 11.13
C ASN A 198 -16.67 -7.86 10.68
N GLY A 199 -15.91 -6.79 10.95
CA GLY A 199 -16.25 -5.45 10.49
C GLY A 199 -16.38 -5.35 8.96
N ARG A 200 -15.53 -6.06 8.21
CA ARG A 200 -15.61 -6.15 6.74
C ARG A 200 -16.85 -6.92 6.30
N ILE A 201 -17.16 -8.05 6.92
CA ILE A 201 -18.35 -8.85 6.60
C ILE A 201 -19.63 -8.04 6.85
N VAL A 202 -19.76 -7.43 8.03
CA VAL A 202 -20.94 -6.63 8.39
C VAL A 202 -21.15 -5.48 7.40
N ARG A 203 -20.09 -4.72 7.09
CA ARG A 203 -20.16 -3.59 6.16
C ARG A 203 -20.48 -4.02 4.72
N PHE A 204 -19.98 -5.17 4.28
CA PHE A 204 -20.34 -5.72 2.97
C PHE A 204 -21.81 -6.15 2.95
N LEU A 205 -22.27 -6.90 3.95
CA LEU A 205 -23.64 -7.41 4.02
C LEU A 205 -24.68 -6.30 4.16
N SER A 206 -24.32 -5.16 4.77
CA SER A 206 -25.21 -4.01 4.93
C SER A 206 -25.41 -3.18 3.66
N LYS A 207 -24.70 -3.47 2.56
CA LYS A 207 -24.83 -2.72 1.29
C LYS A 207 -25.82 -3.41 0.35
N PRO A 208 -26.95 -2.79 -0.03
CA PRO A 208 -27.84 -3.35 -1.04
C PRO A 208 -27.16 -3.55 -2.40
N GLY A 209 -26.20 -2.68 -2.76
CA GLY A 209 -25.41 -2.76 -3.99
C GLY A 209 -24.72 -4.11 -4.24
N ARG A 210 -24.52 -4.93 -3.18
CA ARG A 210 -23.95 -6.28 -3.29
C ARG A 210 -24.72 -7.24 -4.19
N HIS A 211 -25.99 -6.96 -4.45
CA HIS A 211 -26.84 -7.74 -5.34
C HIS A 211 -26.83 -7.26 -6.80
N TYR A 212 -26.22 -6.10 -7.08
CA TYR A 212 -26.35 -5.41 -8.37
C TYR A 212 -25.04 -5.22 -9.13
N GLN A 213 -23.89 -5.35 -8.46
CA GLN A 213 -22.58 -5.21 -9.10
C GLN A 213 -21.66 -6.41 -8.80
N SER A 214 -21.06 -6.95 -9.86
CA SER A 214 -20.03 -7.98 -9.76
C SER A 214 -18.66 -7.40 -9.36
N LEU A 215 -17.69 -8.26 -9.04
CA LEU A 215 -16.31 -7.82 -8.79
C LEU A 215 -15.63 -7.30 -10.05
N GLU A 216 -15.90 -7.95 -11.17
CA GLU A 216 -15.35 -7.60 -12.48
C GLU A 216 -15.89 -6.25 -12.95
N GLU A 217 -17.21 -6.03 -12.81
CA GLU A 217 -17.84 -4.74 -13.12
C GLU A 217 -17.34 -3.63 -12.21
N SER A 218 -17.20 -3.89 -10.91
CA SER A 218 -16.64 -2.90 -9.97
C SER A 218 -15.21 -2.53 -10.33
N SER A 219 -14.40 -3.51 -10.75
CA SER A 219 -13.03 -3.27 -11.22
C SER A 219 -12.99 -2.47 -12.52
N PHE A 220 -13.85 -2.82 -13.49
CA PHE A 220 -13.92 -2.15 -14.77
C PHE A 220 -14.41 -0.69 -14.63
N ASP A 221 -15.47 -0.48 -13.85
CA ASP A 221 -16.12 0.83 -13.70
C ASP A 221 -15.37 1.80 -12.76
N THR A 222 -14.17 1.44 -12.30
CA THR A 222 -13.42 2.18 -11.26
C THR A 222 -13.30 3.68 -11.56
N TRP A 223 -12.96 4.02 -12.80
CA TRP A 223 -12.80 5.39 -13.28
C TRP A 223 -14.08 6.25 -13.18
N ILE A 224 -15.25 5.61 -13.23
CA ILE A 224 -16.54 6.29 -13.42
C ILE A 224 -17.42 6.17 -12.17
N LYS A 225 -17.31 5.08 -11.41
CA LYS A 225 -18.19 4.78 -10.26
C LYS A 225 -17.48 4.86 -8.93
N LEU A 226 -16.36 4.14 -8.75
CA LEU A 226 -15.74 4.04 -7.43
C LEU A 226 -14.97 5.30 -7.05
N TYR A 227 -14.23 5.90 -7.99
CA TYR A 227 -13.52 7.17 -7.75
C TYR A 227 -14.43 8.41 -7.82
N GLN A 228 -15.68 8.24 -8.27
CA GLN A 228 -16.69 9.31 -8.33
C GLN A 228 -17.99 8.85 -7.67
N PRO A 229 -17.99 8.62 -6.34
CA PRO A 229 -19.17 8.10 -5.64
C PRO A 229 -20.32 9.12 -5.66
N SER A 230 -21.55 8.61 -5.69
CA SER A 230 -22.78 9.38 -5.57
C SER A 230 -23.60 8.89 -4.37
N ASP A 231 -24.64 9.62 -3.99
CA ASP A 231 -25.57 9.21 -2.92
C ASP A 231 -26.16 7.82 -3.16
N ASN A 232 -26.31 7.41 -4.43
CA ASN A 232 -26.85 6.10 -4.78
C ASN A 232 -25.80 4.97 -4.82
N SER A 233 -24.52 5.26 -4.60
CA SER A 233 -23.45 4.25 -4.67
C SER A 233 -23.66 3.10 -3.68
N VAL A 234 -24.17 3.38 -2.47
CA VAL A 234 -24.46 2.32 -1.46
C VAL A 234 -25.49 1.30 -1.96
N ASN A 235 -26.44 1.74 -2.80
CA ASN A 235 -27.53 0.90 -3.28
C ASN A 235 -27.21 0.16 -4.58
N SER A 236 -26.22 0.64 -5.33
CA SER A 236 -25.95 0.20 -6.71
C SER A 236 -24.53 -0.30 -6.95
N GLN A 237 -23.62 -0.16 -5.99
CA GLN A 237 -22.21 -0.46 -6.16
C GLN A 237 -21.65 -1.30 -5.01
N ILE A 238 -20.53 -1.96 -5.30
CA ILE A 238 -19.66 -2.59 -4.32
C ILE A 238 -18.25 -2.01 -4.43
N SER A 239 -17.45 -2.21 -3.39
CA SER A 239 -16.02 -1.96 -3.44
C SER A 239 -15.30 -3.26 -3.81
N TYR A 240 -14.52 -3.25 -4.90
CA TYR A 240 -13.70 -4.40 -5.28
C TYR A 240 -12.61 -4.70 -4.24
N TYR A 241 -12.17 -3.72 -3.42
CA TYR A 241 -11.32 -3.96 -2.24
C TYR A 241 -12.05 -4.82 -1.20
N GLU A 242 -13.29 -4.44 -0.86
CA GLU A 242 -14.05 -5.10 0.20
C GLU A 242 -14.51 -6.50 -0.19
N LYS A 243 -15.26 -6.61 -1.28
CA LYS A 243 -15.77 -7.89 -1.76
C LYS A 243 -14.62 -8.77 -2.25
N GLY A 244 -13.57 -8.19 -2.84
CA GLY A 244 -12.40 -8.92 -3.30
C GLY A 244 -11.61 -9.54 -2.16
N ALA A 245 -11.48 -8.86 -1.01
CA ALA A 245 -10.86 -9.45 0.18
C ALA A 245 -11.66 -10.62 0.76
N LEU A 246 -12.99 -10.56 0.73
CA LEU A 246 -13.84 -11.68 1.18
C LEU A 246 -13.76 -12.87 0.23
N VAL A 247 -13.76 -12.62 -1.09
CA VAL A 247 -13.53 -13.69 -2.08
C VAL A 247 -12.14 -14.30 -1.92
N SER A 248 -11.11 -13.47 -1.70
CA SER A 248 -9.75 -13.94 -1.46
C SER A 248 -9.64 -14.80 -0.20
N LEU A 249 -10.35 -14.45 0.87
CA LEU A 249 -10.47 -15.30 2.06
C LEU A 249 -11.12 -16.65 1.72
N MET A 250 -12.24 -16.65 0.98
CA MET A 250 -12.90 -17.90 0.60
C MET A 250 -11.99 -18.79 -0.25
N LEU A 251 -11.23 -18.20 -1.18
CA LEU A 251 -10.24 -18.91 -1.98
C LEU A 251 -9.13 -19.50 -1.10
N ASP A 252 -8.57 -18.72 -0.16
CA ASP A 252 -7.54 -19.22 0.76
C ASP A 252 -8.05 -20.39 1.61
N LEU A 253 -9.29 -20.31 2.12
CA LEU A 253 -9.90 -21.39 2.90
C LEU A 253 -10.16 -22.64 2.04
N GLU A 254 -10.71 -22.47 0.84
CA GLU A 254 -11.00 -23.57 -0.08
C GLU A 254 -9.71 -24.29 -0.51
N ILE A 255 -8.64 -23.54 -0.83
CA ILE A 255 -7.34 -24.11 -1.21
C ILE A 255 -6.73 -24.90 -0.04
N ARG A 256 -6.84 -24.41 1.20
CA ARG A 256 -6.30 -25.10 2.40
C ARG A 256 -7.11 -26.32 2.82
N HIS A 257 -8.39 -26.36 2.47
CA HIS A 257 -9.25 -27.49 2.80
C HIS A 257 -8.95 -28.70 1.92
N LYS A 258 -8.53 -28.46 0.68
CA LYS A 258 -8.05 -29.49 -0.26
C LYS A 258 -6.68 -30.00 0.12
#